data_AF-A0A9N8D378-F1
#
_entry.id   AF-A0A9N8D378-F1
#
_cell.length_a   1.000
_cell.length_b   1.000
_cell.length_c   1.000
_cell.angle_alpha   90.00
_cell.angle_beta   90.00
_cell.angle_gamma   90.00
#
_symmetry.space_group_name_H-M   'P 1'
#
loop_
_entity.id
_entity.type
_entity.pdbx_description
1 polymer ?
#
loop_
_entity_poly.entity_id
_entity_poly.type
_entity_poly.pdbx_seq_one_letter_code
_entity_poly.pdbx_strand_id
1 'polypeptide(L)' 'MATSSFSKDFVVKNHKDIDNFLENYNKPQKVSVPNRDYEASSKKGIQSLKRKLSSLQQC' A
#
# COMPACT_ATOMS: atom_id res chain seq x y z
N MET A 1 1.50 -18.60 -19.63
CA MET A 1 2.77 -18.18 -19.00
C MET A 1 3.62 -17.58 -20.11
N ALA A 2 3.76 -16.25 -20.18
CA ALA A 2 4.54 -15.60 -21.24
C ALA A 2 5.93 -15.24 -20.70
N THR A 3 6.90 -16.11 -20.98
CA THR A 3 8.34 -15.81 -20.86
C THR A 3 8.85 -15.26 -22.20
N SER A 4 8.30 -14.15 -22.65
CA SER A 4 8.81 -13.47 -23.85
C SER A 4 9.83 -12.42 -23.43
N SER A 5 11.10 -12.81 -23.52
CA SER A 5 12.29 -12.00 -23.81
C SER A 5 12.25 -10.54 -23.31
N PHE A 6 12.73 -10.35 -22.08
CA PHE A 6 13.13 -9.04 -21.58
C PHE A 6 14.49 -8.63 -22.18
N SER A 7 14.50 -8.27 -23.46
CA SER A 7 15.56 -7.40 -24.01
C SER A 7 14.90 -6.08 -24.43
N LYS A 8 14.29 -5.42 -23.45
CA LYS A 8 13.75 -4.07 -23.64
C LYS A 8 14.63 -3.14 -22.83
N ASP A 9 15.56 -2.48 -23.53
CA ASP A 9 16.45 -1.53 -22.90
C ASP A 9 15.66 -0.28 -22.55
N PHE A 10 15.37 -0.11 -21.25
CA PHE A 10 14.76 1.09 -20.72
C PHE A 10 15.84 2.16 -20.52
N VAL A 11 16.21 2.83 -21.61
CA VAL A 11 17.21 3.90 -21.59
C VAL A 11 16.52 5.23 -21.27
N VAL A 12 16.92 5.85 -20.17
CA VAL A 12 16.54 7.23 -19.84
C VAL A 12 17.27 8.16 -20.80
N LYS A 13 16.54 8.79 -21.73
CA LYS A 13 17.12 9.62 -22.79
C LYS A 13 17.56 11.01 -22.32
N ASN A 14 17.06 11.47 -21.18
CA ASN A 14 17.22 12.83 -20.71
C ASN A 14 18.00 12.87 -19.41
N HIS A 15 19.14 13.55 -19.43
CA HIS A 15 20.04 13.64 -18.28
C HIS A 15 19.38 14.34 -17.08
N LYS A 16 18.48 15.30 -17.33
CA LYS A 16 17.77 16.01 -16.26
C LYS A 16 16.91 15.07 -15.41
N ASP A 17 16.39 14.00 -16.01
CA ASP A 17 15.56 13.04 -15.29
C ASP A 17 16.41 12.15 -14.37
N ILE A 18 17.69 11.93 -14.73
CA ILE A 18 18.67 11.23 -13.89
C ILE A 18 19.04 12.12 -12.69
N ASP A 19 19.33 13.40 -12.94
CA ASP A 19 19.68 14.35 -11.88
C ASP A 19 18.52 14.50 -10.89
N ASN A 20 17.29 14.67 -11.39
CA ASN A 20 16.09 14.71 -10.56
C ASN A 20 15.90 13.42 -9.75
N PHE A 21 16.15 12.26 -10.35
CA PHE A 21 16.07 10.98 -9.63
C PHE A 21 17.09 10.91 -8.49
N LEU A 22 18.34 11.31 -8.73
CA LEU A 22 19.39 11.33 -7.72
C LEU A 22 19.08 12.31 -6.58
N GLU A 23 18.54 13.48 -6.88
CA GLU A 23 18.13 14.44 -5.86
C GLU A 23 17.00 13.89 -4.97
N ASN A 24 16.00 13.24 -5.57
CA ASN A 24 14.89 12.62 -4.84
C ASN A 24 15.33 11.38 -4.06
N TYR A 25 16.28 10.61 -4.59
CA TYR A 25 16.87 9.46 -3.89
C TYR A 25 17.56 9.88 -2.60
N ASN A 26 18.32 10.98 -2.64
CA ASN A 26 19.00 11.54 -1.47
C ASN A 26 18.05 12.23 -0.48
N LYS A 27 16.80 12.51 -0.88
CA LYS A 27 15.76 13.13 -0.06
C LYS A 27 14.53 12.23 0.01
N PRO A 28 14.64 11.03 0.63
CA PRO A 28 13.54 10.10 0.69
C PRO A 28 12.34 10.73 1.38
N GLN A 29 11.21 10.74 0.69
CA GLN A 29 9.96 11.22 1.25
C GLN A 29 9.53 10.24 2.35
N LYS A 30 9.64 10.68 3.62
CA LYS A 30 9.21 9.88 4.76
C LYS A 30 7.69 9.78 4.76
N VAL A 31 7.17 8.64 4.33
CA VAL A 31 5.75 8.35 4.45
C VAL A 31 5.50 7.77 5.83
N SER A 32 4.73 8.48 6.66
CA SER A 32 4.30 7.95 7.95
C SER A 32 3.21 6.91 7.69
N VAL A 33 3.54 5.64 7.86
CA VAL A 33 2.53 4.57 7.87
C VAL A 33 2.03 4.46 9.30
N PRO A 34 0.75 4.77 9.59
CA PRO A 34 0.23 4.61 10.94
C PRO A 34 0.30 3.13 11.32
N ASN A 35 0.94 2.84 12.46
CA ASN A 35 0.90 1.50 13.03
C ASN A 35 -0.55 1.14 13.35
N ARG A 36 -1.00 0.02 12.80
CA ARG A 36 -2.37 -0.45 12.99
C ARG A 36 -2.53 -0.96 14.42
N ASP A 37 -3.44 -0.36 15.17
CA ASP A 37 -3.84 -0.88 16.48
C ASP A 37 -4.73 -2.13 16.28
N TYR A 38 -4.11 -3.30 16.43
CA TYR A 38 -4.77 -4.59 16.26
C TYR A 38 -5.84 -4.83 17.33
N GLU A 39 -5.62 -4.37 18.55
CA GLU A 39 -6.57 -4.51 19.67
C GLU A 39 -7.83 -3.67 19.43
N ALA A 40 -7.66 -2.40 19.06
CA ALA A 40 -8.79 -1.53 18.73
C ALA A 40 -9.54 -2.02 17.48
N SER A 41 -8.84 -2.53 16.47
CA SER A 41 -9.45 -3.11 15.26
C SER A 41 -10.25 -4.38 15.58
N SER A 42 -9.71 -5.24 16.45
CA SER A 42 -10.37 -6.48 16.90
C SER A 42 -11.67 -6.18 17.65
N LYS A 43 -11.63 -5.27 18.64
CA LYS A 43 -12.82 -4.85 19.41
C LYS A 43 -13.92 -4.30 18.51
N LYS A 44 -13.57 -3.43 17.56
CA LYS A 44 -14.52 -2.89 16.57
C LYS A 44 -15.12 -3.99 15.68
N GLY A 45 -14.30 -4.95 15.25
CA GLY A 45 -14.74 -6.10 14.46
C GLY A 45 -15.76 -6.97 15.21
N ILE A 46 -15.46 -7.33 16.46
CA ILE A 46 -16.35 -8.12 17.32
C ILE A 46 -17.67 -7.36 17.57
N GLN A 47 -17.62 -6.06 17.82
CA GLN A 47 -18.82 -5.24 18.02
C GLN A 47 -19.70 -5.20 16.76
N SER A 48 -19.08 -5.08 15.58
CA SER A 48 -19.79 -5.13 14.30
C SER A 48 -20.45 -6.48 14.06
N LEU A 49 -19.74 -7.56 14.36
CA LEU A 49 -20.25 -8.93 14.29
C LEU A 49 -21.45 -9.14 15.21
N LYS A 50 -21.35 -8.72 16.48
CA LYS A 50 -22.46 -8.78 17.43
C LYS A 50 -23.71 -8.08 16.90
N ARG A 51 -23.56 -6.85 16.41
CA ARG A 51 -24.68 -6.09 15.85
C ARG A 51 -25.34 -6.81 14.66
N LYS A 52 -24.54 -7.36 13.73
CA LYS A 52 -25.07 -8.10 12.57
C LYS A 52 -25.78 -9.38 12.98
N LEU A 53 -25.22 -10.13 13.93
CA LEU A 53 -25.83 -11.36 14.42
C LEU A 53 -27.13 -11.09 15.18
N SER A 54 -27.17 -10.05 16.02
CA SER A 54 -28.40 -9.63 16.70
C SER A 54 -29.49 -9.21 15.73
N SER A 55 -29.15 -8.52 14.63
CA SER A 55 -30.13 -8.21 13.58
C SER A 55 -30.62 -9.43 12.81
N LEU A 56 -29.82 -10.50 12.69
CA LEU A 56 -30.23 -11.75 12.05
C LEU A 56 -31.15 -12.60 12.95
N GLN A 57 -31.02 -12.49 14.27
CA GLN A 57 -31.90 -13.18 15.24
C GLN A 57 -33.26 -12.48 15.43
N GLN A 58 -33.40 -11.24 14.94
CA GLN A 58 -34.64 -10.46 15.02
C GLN A 58 -35.53 -10.59 13.78
N CYS A 59 -35.18 -11.48 12.84
CA CYS A 59 -36.03 -11.89 11.71
C CYS A 59 -36.76 -13.20 12.02
#